data_AF-A0A7W9H9W4-F1
#
_entry.id   AF-A0A7W9H9W4-F1
#
_cell.length_a   1.000
_cell.length_b   1.000
_cell.length_c   1.000
_cell.angle_alpha   90.00
_cell.angle_beta   90.00
_cell.angle_gamma   90.00
#
_symmetry.space_group_name_H-M   'P 1'
#
loop_
_entity.id
_entity.type
_entity.pdbx_description
1 polymer ?
#
loop_
_entity_poly.entity_id
_entity_poly.type
_entity_poly.pdbx_seq_one_letter_code
_entity_poly.pdbx_strand_id
1 'polypeptide(L)'
;MRSTFEDRLLDELKREIRLRESAETRTADAGSGERGAKASLGRFLAPLASLAPRRAAVVAAACAVAWLAAVVVPGAPADSKAYAVEPVGDGSVRLTVMEQSIGVPAQQALAEKVRPWGIEVTIDLLPSGYVCERSKVSPVTDIHGRPLIIDGRPLIPVKAGWDVTLRRGNVLAFENTRGDSRPRAVEFYATRSEAEPCVPMKVSLSDVRSGRRR
;
A
#
# COMPACT_ATOMS: atom_id res chain seq x y z
N MET A 1 -12.41 40.15 -15.96
CA MET A 1 -11.35 39.33 -15.33
C MET A 1 -11.23 38.02 -16.11
N ARG A 2 -10.01 37.59 -16.44
CA ARG A 2 -9.77 36.30 -17.14
C ARG A 2 -9.70 35.19 -16.10
N SER A 3 -10.43 34.09 -16.28
CA SER A 3 -10.31 32.91 -15.43
C SER A 3 -8.92 32.29 -15.60
N THR A 4 -8.30 31.92 -14.48
CA THR A 4 -7.01 31.26 -14.49
C THR A 4 -7.16 29.81 -14.95
N PHE A 5 -6.04 29.12 -15.14
CA PHE A 5 -6.07 27.68 -15.40
C PHE A 5 -6.69 26.91 -14.21
N GLU A 6 -6.37 27.32 -12.99
CA GLU A 6 -6.87 26.72 -11.75
C GLU A 6 -8.39 26.90 -11.62
N ASP A 7 -8.91 28.08 -11.95
CA ASP A 7 -10.36 28.34 -11.92
C ASP A 7 -11.14 27.42 -12.87
N ARG A 8 -10.61 27.20 -14.08
CA ARG A 8 -11.21 26.29 -15.06
C ARG A 8 -11.20 24.85 -14.58
N LEU A 9 -10.11 24.43 -13.94
CA LEU A 9 -9.95 23.07 -13.43
C LEU A 9 -10.89 22.80 -12.25
N LEU A 10 -11.07 23.80 -11.36
CA LEU A 10 -12.03 23.73 -10.26
C LEU A 10 -13.49 23.69 -10.74
N ASP A 11 -13.83 24.46 -11.78
CA ASP A 11 -15.18 24.47 -12.33
C ASP A 11 -15.52 23.15 -13.03
N GLU A 12 -14.55 22.55 -13.72
CA GLU A 12 -14.70 21.23 -14.34
C GLU A 12 -14.86 20.12 -13.29
N LEU A 13 -14.08 20.16 -12.21
CA LEU A 13 -14.22 19.21 -11.10
C LEU A 13 -15.59 19.32 -10.40
N LYS A 14 -16.06 20.54 -10.14
CA LYS A 14 -17.40 20.78 -9.56
C LYS A 14 -18.52 20.31 -10.48
N ARG A 15 -18.30 20.35 -11.81
CA ARG A 15 -19.27 19.82 -12.78
C ARG A 15 -19.33 18.30 -12.73
N GLU A 16 -18.18 17.63 -12.66
CA GLU A 16 -18.09 16.17 -12.59
C GLU A 16 -18.72 15.60 -11.31
N ILE A 17 -18.48 16.24 -10.16
CA ILE A 17 -19.10 15.83 -8.88
C ILE A 17 -20.63 15.91 -8.97
N ARG A 18 -21.18 17.02 -9.46
CA ARG A 18 -22.63 17.19 -9.62
C ARG A 18 -23.24 16.16 -10.57
N LEU A 19 -22.52 15.79 -11.63
CA LEU A 19 -22.97 14.75 -12.56
C LEU A 19 -23.04 13.37 -11.90
N ARG A 20 -22.08 13.04 -11.03
CA ARG A 20 -22.08 11.78 -10.25
C ARG A 20 -23.19 11.76 -9.21
N GLU A 21 -23.38 12.82 -8.45
CA GLU A 21 -24.48 12.96 -7.48
C GLU A 21 -25.86 12.83 -8.18
N SER A 22 -25.99 13.43 -9.36
CA SER A 22 -27.22 13.35 -10.16
C SER A 22 -27.44 11.97 -10.81
N ALA A 23 -26.38 11.18 -10.99
CA ALA A 23 -26.45 9.81 -11.48
C ALA A 23 -26.85 8.85 -10.34
N GLU A 24 -26.30 9.05 -9.15
CA GLU A 24 -26.65 8.32 -7.93
C GLU A 24 -28.11 8.55 -7.52
N THR A 25 -28.63 9.77 -7.70
CA THR A 25 -30.03 10.09 -7.40
C THR A 25 -31.01 9.44 -8.39
N ARG A 26 -30.61 9.27 -9.67
CA ARG A 26 -31.47 8.63 -10.71
C ARG A 26 -31.59 7.12 -10.56
N THR A 27 -30.65 6.47 -9.89
CA THR A 27 -30.72 5.04 -9.58
C THR A 27 -31.58 4.71 -8.36
N ALA A 28 -32.01 5.71 -7.58
CA ALA A 28 -32.86 5.53 -6.40
C ALA A 28 -34.38 5.68 -6.66
N ASP A 29 -34.79 6.18 -7.84
CA ASP A 29 -36.20 6.55 -8.12
C ASP A 29 -36.89 5.69 -9.19
N ALA A 30 -36.31 4.57 -9.59
CA ALA A 30 -36.92 3.60 -10.49
C ALA A 30 -37.42 2.36 -9.71
N GLY A 31 -38.48 2.52 -8.92
CA GLY A 31 -39.04 1.40 -8.17
C GLY A 31 -40.26 1.69 -7.29
N SER A 32 -41.20 2.54 -7.73
CA SER A 32 -42.48 2.73 -7.02
C SER A 32 -43.50 3.40 -7.94
N GLY A 33 -44.30 2.59 -8.65
CA GLY A 33 -45.33 3.07 -9.56
C GLY A 33 -46.51 2.10 -9.64
N GLU A 34 -47.35 2.14 -8.62
CA GLU A 34 -48.67 1.50 -8.55
C GLU A 34 -49.70 2.30 -9.39
N ARG A 35 -50.46 1.65 -10.29
CA ARG A 35 -51.79 2.10 -10.77
C ARG A 35 -52.52 0.99 -11.51
N GLY A 36 -53.80 0.83 -11.18
CA GLY A 36 -54.60 -0.34 -11.53
C GLY A 36 -55.66 -0.16 -12.61
N ALA A 37 -56.50 -1.21 -12.66
CA ALA A 37 -57.83 -1.35 -13.24
C ALA A 37 -58.00 -1.36 -14.77
N LYS A 38 -58.36 -2.53 -15.33
CA LYS A 38 -59.74 -2.86 -15.75
C LYS A 38 -59.85 -4.24 -16.46
N ALA A 39 -60.80 -5.04 -15.95
CA ALA A 39 -61.70 -6.00 -16.60
C ALA A 39 -61.25 -6.84 -17.82
N SER A 40 -61.37 -8.18 -17.73
CA SER A 40 -62.56 -8.93 -18.20
C SER A 40 -62.30 -10.45 -18.34
N LEU A 41 -63.21 -11.23 -17.72
CA LEU A 41 -63.78 -12.52 -18.14
C LEU A 41 -62.93 -13.53 -18.93
N GLY A 42 -62.57 -14.63 -18.27
CA GLY A 42 -62.22 -15.91 -18.89
C GLY A 42 -62.44 -17.07 -17.92
N ARG A 43 -63.61 -17.71 -18.01
CA ARG A 43 -63.98 -18.95 -17.30
C ARG A 43 -62.94 -20.04 -17.56
N PHE A 44 -62.63 -20.89 -16.58
CA PHE A 44 -62.95 -22.32 -16.57
C PHE A 44 -62.45 -22.97 -15.26
N LEU A 45 -63.40 -23.17 -14.34
CA LEU A 45 -63.60 -24.31 -13.43
C LEU A 45 -62.36 -25.16 -13.01
N ALA A 46 -61.97 -25.05 -11.75
CA ALA A 46 -61.48 -26.18 -10.93
C ALA A 46 -62.70 -27.02 -10.43
N PRO A 47 -62.60 -28.14 -9.66
CA PRO A 47 -61.43 -28.79 -9.03
C PRO A 47 -61.46 -30.34 -9.06
N LEU A 48 -60.44 -31.04 -8.53
CA LEU A 48 -60.57 -32.18 -7.57
C LEU A 48 -59.24 -32.91 -7.32
N ALA A 49 -59.10 -33.41 -6.09
CA ALA A 49 -58.01 -34.17 -5.46
C ALA A 49 -56.94 -33.30 -4.78
N SER A 50 -56.57 -33.48 -3.51
CA SER A 50 -56.92 -34.47 -2.49
C SER A 50 -56.38 -33.99 -1.14
N LEU A 51 -56.96 -34.52 -0.06
CA LEU A 51 -56.77 -34.18 1.35
C LEU A 51 -55.31 -34.24 1.86
N ALA A 52 -54.92 -33.28 2.72
CA ALA A 52 -54.07 -33.52 3.91
C ALA A 52 -54.13 -32.34 4.91
N PRO A 53 -54.21 -32.57 6.24
CA PRO A 53 -54.25 -31.52 7.25
C PRO A 53 -52.86 -31.21 7.87
N ARG A 54 -52.63 -29.92 8.14
CA ARG A 54 -51.81 -29.33 9.22
C ARG A 54 -50.43 -29.96 9.52
N ARG A 55 -49.35 -29.27 9.14
CA ARG A 55 -48.22 -28.96 10.05
C ARG A 55 -47.68 -27.55 9.80
N ALA A 56 -47.43 -26.88 10.91
CA ALA A 56 -47.00 -25.51 11.03
C ALA A 56 -45.57 -25.27 10.50
N ALA A 57 -45.40 -24.05 9.97
CA ALA A 57 -44.23 -23.19 10.04
C ALA A 57 -42.84 -23.83 10.24
N VAL A 58 -41.99 -23.67 9.23
CA VAL A 58 -40.58 -23.34 9.44
C VAL A 58 -40.24 -22.17 8.53
N VAL A 59 -40.12 -20.99 9.13
CA VAL A 59 -39.44 -19.84 8.54
C VAL A 59 -37.95 -20.16 8.53
N ALA A 60 -37.33 -20.21 7.36
CA ALA A 60 -35.87 -20.13 7.24
C ALA A 60 -35.56 -18.86 6.46
N ALA A 61 -35.13 -17.85 7.21
CA ALA A 61 -34.69 -16.55 6.75
C ALA A 61 -33.59 -16.72 5.68
N ALA A 62 -33.81 -16.14 4.50
CA ALA A 62 -32.74 -15.94 3.54
C ALA A 62 -31.78 -14.91 4.15
N CYS A 63 -30.57 -15.34 4.50
CA CYS A 63 -29.50 -14.49 5.00
C CYS A 63 -29.27 -13.34 4.02
N ALA A 64 -29.65 -12.13 4.43
CA ALA A 64 -29.08 -10.91 3.88
C ALA A 64 -27.59 -10.91 4.26
N VAL A 65 -26.74 -11.25 3.31
CA VAL A 65 -25.29 -11.17 3.46
C VAL A 65 -24.94 -9.68 3.45
N ALA A 66 -25.00 -9.06 4.62
CA ALA A 66 -24.44 -7.75 4.88
C ALA A 66 -22.91 -7.88 4.92
N TRP A 67 -22.24 -7.34 3.91
CA TRP A 67 -20.82 -6.95 3.99
C TRP A 67 -20.77 -5.47 3.58
N LEU A 68 -20.84 -4.58 4.55
CA LEU A 68 -19.74 -3.98 5.32
C LEU A 68 -19.10 -2.81 4.57
N ALA A 69 -19.53 -1.63 5.00
CA ALA A 69 -18.78 -0.39 5.12
C ALA A 69 -17.80 -0.09 3.97
N ALA A 70 -18.26 0.72 3.02
CA ALA A 70 -17.36 1.72 2.46
C ALA A 70 -16.88 2.59 3.64
N VAL A 71 -15.72 2.24 4.21
CA VAL A 71 -15.00 3.16 5.08
C VAL A 71 -14.62 4.31 4.17
N VAL A 72 -15.46 5.34 4.14
CA VAL A 72 -15.05 6.68 3.75
C VAL A 72 -14.05 7.06 4.83
N VAL A 73 -12.77 6.77 4.58
CA VAL A 73 -11.69 7.33 5.36
C VAL A 73 -11.79 8.83 5.10
N PRO A 74 -12.20 9.66 6.08
CA PRO A 74 -12.14 11.10 5.92
C PRO A 74 -10.68 11.43 5.64
N GLY A 75 -10.47 12.28 4.63
CA GLY A 75 -9.16 12.58 4.04
C GLY A 75 -8.01 12.36 5.01
N ALA A 76 -7.14 11.40 4.66
CA ALA A 76 -5.82 11.37 5.27
C ALA A 76 -5.22 12.78 5.12
N PRO A 77 -4.59 13.33 6.17
CA PRO A 77 -3.98 14.65 6.09
C PRO A 77 -3.09 14.71 4.85
N ALA A 78 -3.07 15.86 4.19
CA ALA A 78 -2.22 16.16 3.04
C ALA A 78 -0.73 16.23 3.43
N ASP A 79 -0.28 15.33 4.30
CA ASP A 79 1.11 14.97 4.46
C ASP A 79 1.40 13.99 3.34
N SER A 80 2.04 14.49 2.28
CA SER A 80 2.52 13.69 1.15
C SER A 80 3.29 12.50 1.70
N LYS A 81 2.67 11.30 1.70
CA LYS A 81 3.37 10.12 2.20
C LYS A 81 4.59 9.92 1.33
N ALA A 82 5.77 9.80 1.94
CA ALA A 82 7.02 9.48 1.26
C ALA A 82 6.94 8.19 0.41
N TYR A 83 5.87 7.40 0.57
CA TYR A 83 5.62 6.15 -0.13
C TYR A 83 4.13 5.91 -0.39
N ALA A 84 3.84 5.16 -1.45
CA ALA A 84 2.55 4.59 -1.80
C ALA A 84 2.63 3.05 -1.76
N VAL A 85 1.55 2.40 -1.35
CA VAL A 85 1.46 0.95 -1.20
C VAL A 85 0.18 0.49 -1.89
N GLU A 86 0.31 -0.30 -2.94
CA GLU A 86 -0.80 -0.73 -3.79
C GLU A 86 -0.85 -2.26 -3.89
N PRO A 87 -1.97 -2.92 -3.56
CA PRO A 87 -2.12 -4.35 -3.83
C PRO A 87 -2.18 -4.61 -5.34
N VAL A 88 -1.49 -5.66 -5.80
CA VAL A 88 -1.41 -6.01 -7.25
C VAL A 88 -2.43 -7.09 -7.64
N GLY A 89 -3.10 -7.71 -6.67
CA GLY A 89 -4.21 -8.68 -6.87
C GLY A 89 -3.80 -10.15 -6.81
N ASP A 90 -2.51 -10.48 -6.87
CA ASP A 90 -1.95 -11.83 -6.75
C ASP A 90 -1.34 -12.10 -5.36
N GLY A 91 -1.76 -11.32 -4.35
CA GLY A 91 -1.15 -11.31 -3.01
C GLY A 91 0.16 -10.53 -2.91
N SER A 92 0.63 -9.92 -4.01
CA SER A 92 1.75 -8.98 -3.99
C SER A 92 1.30 -7.56 -3.69
N VAL A 93 2.27 -6.75 -3.29
CA VAL A 93 2.13 -5.33 -3.05
C VAL A 93 3.21 -4.60 -3.82
N ARG A 94 2.81 -3.59 -4.59
CA ARG A 94 3.70 -2.62 -5.20
C ARG A 94 3.96 -1.50 -4.20
N LEU A 95 5.22 -1.29 -3.89
CA LEU A 95 5.70 -0.21 -3.04
C LEU A 95 6.43 0.79 -3.92
N THR A 96 5.87 1.98 -4.02
CA THR A 96 6.39 3.10 -4.79
C THR A 96 6.85 4.19 -3.83
N VAL A 97 8.06 4.70 -3.98
CA VAL A 97 8.62 5.65 -3.02
C VAL A 97 8.81 6.99 -3.70
N MET A 98 8.01 7.96 -3.27
CA MET A 98 7.98 9.30 -3.85
C MET A 98 9.09 10.17 -3.26
N GLU A 99 9.43 9.96 -1.98
CA GLU A 99 10.47 10.70 -1.29
C GLU A 99 11.42 9.75 -0.56
N GLN A 100 12.71 9.87 -0.86
CA GLN A 100 13.73 8.95 -0.35
C GLN A 100 14.11 9.25 1.11
N SER A 101 13.67 10.40 1.64
CA SER A 101 13.68 10.78 3.06
C SER A 101 12.48 10.19 3.79
N ILE A 102 12.39 8.85 3.84
CA ILE A 102 11.47 8.20 4.77
C ILE A 102 12.13 8.13 6.15
N GLY A 103 11.70 9.01 7.07
CA GLY A 103 12.21 8.99 8.44
C GLY A 103 11.84 7.70 9.18
N VAL A 104 12.60 7.35 10.22
CA VAL A 104 12.38 6.12 11.03
C VAL A 104 10.92 5.94 11.49
N PRO A 105 10.19 6.97 11.98
CA PRO A 105 8.78 6.82 12.34
C PRO A 105 7.89 6.42 11.15
N ALA A 106 8.16 6.96 9.95
CA ALA A 106 7.42 6.61 8.75
C ALA A 106 7.76 5.20 8.24
N GLN A 107 9.00 4.74 8.44
CA GLN A 107 9.41 3.35 8.18
C GLN A 107 8.67 2.38 9.10
N GLN A 108 8.51 2.72 10.39
CA GLN A 108 7.72 1.93 11.33
C GLN A 108 6.24 1.87 10.93
N ALA A 109 5.66 3.01 10.54
CA ALA A 109 4.29 3.03 10.03
C ALA A 109 4.11 2.19 8.75
N LEU A 110 5.13 2.18 7.87
CA LEU A 110 5.15 1.31 6.70
C LEU A 110 5.22 -0.16 7.11
N ALA A 111 6.04 -0.52 8.10
CA ALA A 111 6.15 -1.88 8.62
C ALA A 111 4.80 -2.43 9.08
N GLU A 112 4.07 -1.67 9.90
CA GLU A 112 2.72 -2.05 10.35
C GLU A 112 1.75 -2.17 9.17
N LYS A 113 1.86 -1.25 8.20
CA LYS A 113 1.01 -1.28 7.01
C LYS A 113 1.23 -2.55 6.19
N VAL A 114 2.48 -2.98 6.00
CA VAL A 114 2.80 -4.10 5.08
C VAL A 114 2.74 -5.49 5.71
N ARG A 115 2.79 -5.56 7.05
CA ARG A 115 2.75 -6.80 7.82
C ARG A 115 1.58 -7.75 7.46
N PRO A 116 0.33 -7.30 7.20
CA PRO A 116 -0.76 -8.20 6.84
C PRO A 116 -0.53 -8.99 5.55
N TRP A 117 0.32 -8.50 4.64
CA TRP A 117 0.69 -9.21 3.42
C TRP A 117 1.85 -10.21 3.63
N GLY A 118 2.31 -10.35 4.88
CA GLY A 118 3.42 -11.22 5.26
C GLY A 118 4.76 -10.72 4.71
N ILE A 119 4.89 -9.41 4.59
CA ILE A 119 6.14 -8.72 4.30
C ILE A 119 6.75 -8.31 5.64
N GLU A 120 8.00 -8.68 5.87
CA GLU A 120 8.75 -8.28 7.05
C GLU A 120 9.51 -6.98 6.77
N VAL A 121 9.63 -6.12 7.77
CA VAL A 121 10.39 -4.87 7.65
C VAL A 121 11.40 -4.79 8.78
N THR A 122 12.68 -4.63 8.42
CA THR A 122 13.74 -4.38 9.39
C THR A 122 14.19 -2.93 9.32
N ILE A 123 14.46 -2.34 10.48
CA ILE A 123 14.89 -0.95 10.62
C ILE A 123 16.18 -0.95 11.43
N ASP A 124 17.30 -0.88 10.74
CA ASP A 124 18.63 -0.94 11.33
C ASP A 124 19.11 0.49 11.59
N LEU A 125 19.50 0.80 12.84
CA LEU A 125 20.03 2.12 13.23
C LEU A 125 21.51 2.01 13.61
N LEU A 126 22.38 2.36 12.67
CA LEU A 126 23.82 2.15 12.75
C LEU A 126 24.59 3.42 13.13
N PRO A 127 25.71 3.32 13.87
CA PRO A 127 26.63 4.43 14.01
C PRO A 127 27.24 4.84 12.65
N SER A 128 27.59 6.12 12.50
CA SER A 128 28.25 6.58 11.27
C SER A 128 29.58 5.85 11.02
N GLY A 129 29.76 5.38 9.78
CA GLY A 129 30.88 4.53 9.36
C GLY A 129 30.62 3.02 9.43
N TYR A 130 29.41 2.60 9.84
CA TYR A 130 28.99 1.20 9.85
C TYR A 130 27.92 0.94 8.79
N VAL A 131 27.91 -0.30 8.30
CA VAL A 131 26.90 -0.83 7.37
C VAL A 131 26.48 -2.22 7.84
N CYS A 132 25.36 -2.76 7.36
CA CYS A 132 25.10 -4.18 7.56
C CYS A 132 26.04 -5.01 6.68
N GLU A 133 26.47 -6.17 7.18
CA GLU A 133 27.34 -7.09 6.44
C GLU A 133 26.76 -7.47 5.06
N ARG A 134 25.43 -7.59 4.98
CA ARG A 134 24.69 -7.89 3.75
C ARG A 134 24.78 -6.81 2.67
N SER A 135 25.13 -5.57 3.00
CA SER A 135 24.79 -4.42 2.15
C SER A 135 25.67 -4.18 0.93
N LYS A 136 26.74 -4.97 0.77
CA LYS A 136 27.75 -4.88 -0.32
C LYS A 136 28.05 -3.43 -0.70
N VAL A 137 28.89 -2.77 0.09
CA VAL A 137 29.19 -1.35 -0.06
C VAL A 137 30.64 -1.13 -0.50
N SER A 138 30.84 -0.23 -1.46
CA SER A 138 32.14 0.32 -1.81
C SER A 138 32.15 1.82 -1.51
N PRO A 139 33.12 2.34 -0.74
CA PRO A 139 33.28 3.77 -0.52
C PRO A 139 33.48 4.54 -1.83
N VAL A 140 33.07 5.81 -1.83
CA VAL A 140 33.39 6.73 -2.92
C VAL A 140 34.89 6.97 -2.95
N THR A 141 35.49 6.92 -4.13
CA THR A 141 36.93 7.14 -4.34
C THR A 141 37.21 8.40 -5.15
N ASP A 142 38.39 9.01 -4.94
CA ASP A 142 38.93 10.07 -5.79
C ASP A 142 39.40 9.54 -7.16
N ILE A 143 39.93 10.44 -8.00
CA ILE A 143 40.48 10.11 -9.33
C ILE A 143 41.68 9.16 -9.28
N HIS A 144 42.29 8.96 -8.10
CA HIS A 144 43.43 8.08 -7.87
C HIS A 144 43.03 6.77 -7.18
N GLY A 145 41.72 6.51 -7.03
CA GLY A 145 41.21 5.30 -6.39
C GLY A 145 41.36 5.30 -4.86
N ARG A 146 41.60 6.45 -4.23
CA ARG A 146 41.69 6.58 -2.77
C ARG A 146 40.30 6.90 -2.21
N PRO A 147 39.85 6.24 -1.13
CA PRO A 147 38.54 6.55 -0.56
C PRO A 147 38.46 8.00 -0.07
N LEU A 148 37.37 8.68 -0.39
CA LEU A 148 37.06 9.99 0.14
C LEU A 148 36.75 9.87 1.63
N ILE A 149 37.37 10.72 2.44
CA ILE A 149 37.22 10.73 3.90
C ILE A 149 36.44 11.97 4.33
N ILE A 150 35.40 11.78 5.13
CA ILE A 150 34.64 12.85 5.79
C ILE A 150 34.61 12.53 7.28
N ASP A 151 35.02 13.47 8.13
CA ASP A 151 35.11 13.31 9.58
C ASP A 151 35.82 12.02 10.02
N GLY A 152 36.95 11.73 9.37
CA GLY A 152 37.78 10.54 9.67
C GLY A 152 37.17 9.20 9.22
N ARG A 153 36.10 9.21 8.42
CA ARG A 153 35.40 8.00 7.94
C ARG A 153 35.27 7.97 6.42
N PRO A 154 35.30 6.78 5.78
CA PRO A 154 35.04 6.67 4.35
C PRO A 154 33.64 7.18 4.01
N LEU A 155 33.52 7.97 2.94
CA LEU A 155 32.24 8.38 2.38
C LEU A 155 31.57 7.15 1.76
N ILE A 156 30.47 6.74 2.38
CA ILE A 156 29.63 5.64 1.90
C ILE A 156 28.50 6.21 1.05
N PRO A 157 28.31 5.74 -0.19
CA PRO A 157 27.22 6.22 -1.03
C PRO A 157 25.86 5.81 -0.46
N VAL A 158 24.88 6.72 -0.59
CA VAL A 158 23.47 6.44 -0.33
C VAL A 158 22.88 5.75 -1.57
N LYS A 159 22.20 4.61 -1.40
CA LYS A 159 21.49 3.96 -2.51
C LYS A 159 20.22 4.76 -2.81
N ALA A 160 20.11 5.31 -4.02
CA ALA A 160 18.97 6.14 -4.43
C ALA A 160 17.93 5.31 -5.20
N GLY A 161 16.65 5.63 -4.96
CA GLY A 161 15.49 5.18 -5.73
C GLY A 161 15.18 3.68 -5.60
N TRP A 162 13.96 3.35 -5.21
CA TRP A 162 13.52 1.96 -5.15
C TRP A 162 12.00 1.88 -5.35
N ASP A 163 11.61 1.26 -6.46
CA ASP A 163 10.25 0.79 -6.69
C ASP A 163 10.31 -0.74 -6.72
N VAL A 164 9.57 -1.38 -5.82
CA VAL A 164 9.68 -2.82 -5.64
C VAL A 164 8.30 -3.44 -5.52
N THR A 165 8.15 -4.61 -6.14
CA THR A 165 7.01 -5.49 -5.90
C THR A 165 7.42 -6.51 -4.85
N LEU A 166 6.76 -6.46 -3.70
CA LEU A 166 6.99 -7.36 -2.58
C LEU A 166 5.87 -8.39 -2.51
N ARG A 167 6.23 -9.57 -2.06
CA ARG A 167 5.36 -10.72 -1.85
C ARG A 167 5.53 -11.21 -0.42
N ARG A 168 4.62 -12.08 -0.01
CA ARG A 168 4.76 -12.82 1.26
C ARG A 168 6.13 -13.50 1.34
N GLY A 169 6.81 -13.35 2.47
CA GLY A 169 8.17 -13.86 2.70
C GLY A 169 9.27 -12.95 2.16
N ASN A 170 8.95 -11.76 1.63
CA ASN A 170 9.97 -10.74 1.41
C ASN A 170 10.26 -9.93 2.67
N VAL A 171 11.52 -9.50 2.77
CA VAL A 171 11.99 -8.52 3.75
C VAL A 171 12.28 -7.21 3.02
N LEU A 172 11.78 -6.11 3.56
CA LEU A 172 12.17 -4.76 3.19
C LEU A 172 13.02 -4.17 4.32
N ALA A 173 14.29 -3.92 4.04
CA ALA A 173 15.26 -3.65 5.07
C ALA A 173 15.85 -2.24 4.93
N PHE A 174 15.55 -1.39 5.91
CA PHE A 174 16.02 -0.01 5.99
C PHE A 174 17.30 0.07 6.80
N GLU A 175 18.36 0.57 6.19
CA GLU A 175 19.62 0.83 6.88
C GLU A 175 19.80 2.32 7.10
N ASN A 176 19.67 2.75 8.34
CA ASN A 176 19.74 4.13 8.77
C ASN A 176 21.05 4.42 9.49
N THR A 177 21.59 5.62 9.26
CA THR A 177 22.68 6.15 10.08
C THR A 177 22.08 6.96 11.23
N ARG A 178 22.58 6.78 12.45
CA ARG A 178 22.15 7.58 13.60
C ARG A 178 22.45 9.06 13.37
N GLY A 179 21.41 9.88 13.46
CA GLY A 179 21.49 11.33 13.23
C GLY A 179 21.15 11.75 11.80
N ASP A 180 21.04 10.82 10.85
CA ASP A 180 20.60 11.13 9.49
C ASP A 180 19.07 11.09 9.40
N SER A 181 18.51 11.99 8.58
CA SER A 181 17.06 12.09 8.34
C SER A 181 16.55 11.12 7.27
N ARG A 182 17.44 10.46 6.53
CA ARG A 182 17.12 9.51 5.46
C ARG A 182 17.89 8.20 5.64
N PRO A 183 17.32 7.05 5.23
CA PRO A 183 18.07 5.81 5.19
C PRO A 183 19.26 5.93 4.24
N ARG A 184 20.37 5.30 4.59
CA ARG A 184 21.54 5.15 3.72
C ARG A 184 21.25 4.15 2.60
N ALA A 185 20.51 3.09 2.89
CA ALA A 185 20.02 2.19 1.86
C ALA A 185 18.69 1.55 2.23
N VAL A 186 18.03 1.06 1.19
CA VAL A 186 16.91 0.14 1.30
C VAL A 186 17.24 -1.09 0.49
N GLU A 187 17.09 -2.26 1.10
CA GLU A 187 17.36 -3.55 0.47
C GLU A 187 16.11 -4.42 0.53
N PHE A 188 15.96 -5.28 -0.47
CA PHE A 188 14.84 -6.21 -0.55
C PHE A 188 15.38 -7.60 -0.85
N TYR A 189 14.93 -8.58 -0.09
CA TYR A 189 15.31 -9.98 -0.29
C TYR A 189 14.17 -10.91 0.11
N ALA A 190 14.24 -12.16 -0.36
CA ALA A 190 13.31 -13.20 0.06
C ALA A 190 13.92 -14.03 1.18
N THR A 191 13.11 -14.37 2.17
CA THR A 191 13.46 -15.30 3.24
C THR A 191 12.34 -16.32 3.43
N ARG A 192 12.70 -17.53 3.87
CA ARG A 192 11.73 -18.56 4.27
C ARG A 192 11.54 -18.62 5.78
N SER A 193 12.39 -17.92 6.52
CA SER A 193 12.41 -17.81 7.98
C SER A 193 12.27 -16.34 8.38
N GLU A 194 12.30 -16.04 9.68
CA GLU A 194 12.37 -14.67 10.17
C GLU A 194 13.57 -13.92 9.54
N ALA A 195 13.45 -12.59 9.40
CA ALA A 195 14.51 -11.76 8.87
C ALA A 195 15.75 -11.82 9.77
N GLU A 196 16.91 -12.05 9.16
CA GLU A 196 18.17 -12.07 9.90
C GLU A 196 18.51 -10.65 10.40
N PRO A 197 18.88 -10.49 11.68
CA PRO A 197 19.31 -9.21 12.20
C PRO A 197 20.55 -8.67 11.47
N CYS A 198 20.62 -7.34 11.34
CA CYS A 198 21.83 -6.71 10.82
C CYS A 198 23.03 -6.97 11.72
N VAL A 199 24.09 -7.55 11.15
CA VAL A 199 25.42 -7.60 11.74
C VAL A 199 26.17 -6.33 11.33
N PRO A 200 26.43 -5.38 12.25
CA PRO A 200 27.12 -4.14 11.90
C PRO A 200 28.59 -4.41 11.60
N MET A 201 29.05 -4.01 10.42
CA MET A 201 30.46 -4.02 10.06
C MET A 201 30.97 -2.58 9.91
N LYS A 202 32.16 -2.31 10.43
CA LYS A 202 32.84 -1.03 10.23
C LYS A 202 33.45 -1.04 8.83
N VAL A 203 33.13 -0.05 8.02
CA VAL A 203 33.74 0.07 6.68
C VAL A 203 35.18 0.52 6.85
N SER A 204 36.13 -0.36 6.57
CA SER A 204 37.55 -0.04 6.60
C SER A 204 38.08 0.28 5.20
N LEU A 205 39.13 1.10 5.13
CA LEU A 205 39.80 1.45 3.86
C LEU A 205 40.42 0.22 3.17
N SER A 206 40.67 -0.84 3.94
CA SER A 206 41.28 -2.09 3.48
C SER A 206 40.29 -2.98 2.71
N ASP A 207 38.99 -2.89 3.02
CA ASP A 207 37.95 -3.74 2.43
C ASP A 207 37.65 -3.39 0.96
N VAL A 208 38.06 -2.19 0.52
CA VAL A 208 37.92 -1.69 -0.86
C VAL A 208 38.97 -2.28 -1.80
N ARG A 209 40.13 -2.69 -1.25
CA ARG A 209 41.30 -3.11 -2.05
C ARG A 209 41.27 -4.59 -2.44
N SER A 210 40.41 -5.37 -1.80
CA SER A 210 40.23 -6.80 -2.06
C SER A 210 38.82 -7.01 -2.60
N GLY A 211 38.68 -7.08 -3.93
CA GLY A 211 37.51 -7.68 -4.57
C GLY A 211 37.41 -9.18 -4.22
N ARG A 212 37.20 -9.51 -2.94
CA ARG A 212 37.01 -10.88 -2.49
C ARG A 212 35.58 -11.26 -2.81
N ARG A 213 35.44 -11.93 -3.95
CA ARG A 213 34.41 -12.95 -4.11
C ARG A 213 34.57 -13.91 -2.93
N ARG A 214 33.63 -13.88 -1.99
CA ARG A 214 33.28 -15.09 -1.25
C ARG A 214 32.11 -15.71 -1.99
#